data_AF-A0A970PLF4-F1
#
_entry.id   AF-A0A970PLF4-F1
#
_cell.length_a   1.000
_cell.length_b   1.000
_cell.length_c   1.000
_cell.angle_alpha   90.00
_cell.angle_beta   90.00
_cell.angle_gamma   90.00
#
_symmetry.space_group_name_H-M   'P 1'
#
loop_
_entity.id
_entity.type
_entity.pdbx_description
1 polymer ?
#
loop_
_entity_poly.entity_id
_entity_poly.type
_entity_poly.pdbx_seq_one_letter_code
_entity_poly.pdbx_strand_id
1 'polypeptide(L)'
;MFEALAKRIEALTLDFVNIRSVVGSSEENNMSERVYEVLSSVDYFARHPQQLKYVMAKDDALNRKSVVAVLKGEKKPSAKTLVLIGHTDTVGISDYGTIQEYATRPLELAEKIRELSLPEDAVEDLESGEYYFGRGVFDMKCGTSTLLSIVEQLSKNPQDFEGNLIFAAVCDEEGGSKGMLSVVDELIHLQEKEGFEYLAVIDTDYSAPRYEGDNTRYIYVGTVGKLMPSFYVVGAEAHAGDPFKGVDSNHLSSAIMEEMNFNTAYCDEAEGEVTVPPISLRQQDLKPEYSVQTNRASYLYFNFSTHSSTPEKVMEMMIKGADTAFQKVVDSLNEEYEKYCRSNKFPFAKLPWESRVMSYDQLYAKVKAEKGDELDTLIKAKCDELMQDPDLDERIFALKMVEYLHNLWSDVNPVVIAYYSPPYYPHIYVKDESEREKHLLGALKNALGATQSKYDVAIKKFYPYISDLSYAAAPREANAIESLKNNMPGFGVKYDLPLENMQKLNLPVVNIGPFGKGAHKYTERLEKDYSFNVAPKLVYNTIMELLK
;
A
#
# COMPACT_ATOMS: atom_id res chain seq x y z
N MET A 1 -35.13 7.38 -7.40
CA MET A 1 -33.71 7.51 -7.77
C MET A 1 -32.87 6.42 -7.12
N PHE A 2 -32.70 6.42 -5.78
CA PHE A 2 -31.77 5.50 -5.11
C PHE A 2 -32.07 4.00 -5.25
N GLU A 3 -33.33 3.58 -5.37
CA GLU A 3 -33.64 2.16 -5.62
C GLU A 3 -33.16 1.70 -7.01
N ALA A 4 -33.27 2.55 -8.03
CA ALA A 4 -32.76 2.25 -9.36
C ALA A 4 -31.22 2.26 -9.37
N LEU A 5 -30.61 3.17 -8.59
CA LEU A 5 -29.17 3.21 -8.40
C LEU A 5 -28.66 1.92 -7.74
N ALA A 6 -29.30 1.46 -6.65
CA ALA A 6 -28.94 0.22 -5.97
C ALA A 6 -28.96 -1.00 -6.91
N LYS A 7 -30.04 -1.17 -7.68
CA LYS A 7 -30.14 -2.25 -8.69
C LYS A 7 -29.07 -2.16 -9.77
N ARG A 8 -28.71 -0.94 -10.19
CA ARG A 8 -27.65 -0.71 -11.18
C ARG A 8 -26.27 -1.08 -10.62
N ILE A 9 -25.98 -0.69 -9.38
CA ILE A 9 -24.73 -1.01 -8.69
C ILE A 9 -24.60 -2.51 -8.51
N GLU A 10 -25.64 -3.20 -8.03
CA GLU A 10 -25.63 -4.65 -7.86
C GLU A 10 -25.40 -5.39 -9.19
N ALA A 11 -26.11 -4.98 -10.26
CA ALA A 11 -25.93 -5.56 -11.59
C ALA A 11 -24.50 -5.36 -12.13
N LEU A 12 -23.93 -4.16 -11.99
CA LEU A 12 -22.55 -3.89 -12.40
C LEU A 12 -21.53 -4.61 -11.53
N THR A 13 -21.78 -4.74 -10.23
CA THR A 13 -20.92 -5.49 -9.32
C THR A 13 -20.82 -6.94 -9.79
N LEU A 14 -21.95 -7.60 -10.06
CA LEU A 14 -21.95 -8.98 -10.55
C LEU A 14 -21.30 -9.10 -11.93
N ASP A 15 -21.53 -8.15 -12.84
CA ASP A 15 -20.88 -8.11 -14.15
C ASP A 15 -19.34 -8.01 -14.04
N PHE A 16 -18.86 -7.08 -13.21
CA PHE A 16 -17.43 -6.86 -13.02
C PHE A 16 -16.76 -8.03 -12.31
N VAL A 17 -17.41 -8.62 -11.31
CA VAL A 17 -16.85 -9.76 -10.58
C VAL A 17 -16.65 -10.95 -11.52
N ASN A 18 -17.55 -11.18 -12.48
CA ASN A 18 -17.43 -12.24 -13.50
C ASN A 18 -16.19 -12.11 -14.40
N ILE A 19 -15.53 -10.95 -14.42
CA ILE A 19 -14.32 -10.71 -15.21
C ILE A 19 -13.10 -10.85 -14.32
N ARG A 20 -12.35 -11.93 -14.54
CA ARG A 20 -11.08 -12.16 -13.85
C ARG A 20 -10.06 -11.08 -14.23
N SER A 21 -9.38 -10.55 -13.21
CA SER A 21 -8.48 -9.39 -13.28
C SER A 21 -7.44 -9.52 -12.18
N VAL A 22 -6.66 -10.60 -12.21
CA VAL A 22 -5.67 -10.86 -11.14
C VAL A 22 -4.49 -9.93 -11.31
N VAL A 23 -4.06 -9.28 -10.23
CA VAL A 23 -2.90 -8.38 -10.20
C VAL A 23 -1.63 -9.06 -10.72
N GLY A 24 -0.83 -8.32 -11.49
CA GLY A 24 0.39 -8.83 -12.11
C GLY A 24 0.13 -9.73 -13.32
N SER A 25 -1.08 -9.69 -13.89
CA SER A 25 -1.42 -10.42 -15.11
C SER A 25 -1.98 -9.48 -16.18
N SER A 26 -1.95 -9.92 -17.44
CA SER A 26 -2.59 -9.16 -18.52
C SER A 26 -4.12 -9.14 -18.41
N GLU A 27 -4.71 -9.93 -17.50
CA GLU A 27 -6.16 -9.99 -17.28
C GLU A 27 -6.71 -8.68 -16.68
N GLU A 28 -5.88 -7.87 -16.00
CA GLU A 28 -6.28 -6.56 -15.50
C GLU A 28 -6.84 -5.66 -16.62
N ASN A 29 -6.27 -5.75 -17.83
CA ASN A 29 -6.75 -4.99 -18.98
C ASN A 29 -8.18 -5.34 -19.39
N ASN A 30 -8.64 -6.57 -19.13
CA ASN A 30 -10.01 -6.99 -19.44
C ASN A 30 -11.01 -6.17 -18.63
N MET A 31 -10.69 -5.87 -17.37
CA MET A 31 -11.56 -5.01 -16.56
C MET A 31 -11.52 -3.56 -17.03
N SER A 32 -10.35 -3.03 -17.35
CA SER A 32 -10.25 -1.67 -17.89
C SER A 32 -11.03 -1.52 -19.20
N GLU A 33 -10.99 -2.52 -20.07
CA GLU A 33 -11.80 -2.57 -21.29
C GLU A 33 -13.29 -2.61 -20.97
N ARG A 34 -13.72 -3.45 -20.02
CA ARG A 34 -15.12 -3.50 -19.62
C ARG A 34 -15.62 -2.18 -19.05
N VAL A 35 -14.85 -1.55 -18.17
CA VAL A 35 -15.21 -0.24 -17.60
C VAL A 35 -15.37 0.81 -18.70
N TYR A 36 -14.44 0.84 -19.66
CA TYR A 36 -14.50 1.75 -20.79
C TYR A 36 -15.74 1.46 -21.67
N GLU A 37 -16.03 0.20 -21.99
CA GLU A 37 -17.22 -0.19 -22.75
C GLU A 37 -18.50 0.33 -22.09
N VAL A 38 -18.67 0.06 -20.78
CA VAL A 38 -19.83 0.52 -20.02
C VAL A 38 -19.94 2.04 -20.08
N LEU A 39 -18.88 2.78 -19.79
CA LEU A 39 -18.88 4.25 -19.81
C LEU A 39 -19.14 4.81 -21.22
N SER A 40 -18.54 4.23 -22.25
CA SER A 40 -18.74 4.67 -23.65
C SER A 40 -20.17 4.49 -24.15
N SER A 41 -20.92 3.56 -23.54
CA SER A 41 -22.33 3.32 -23.85
C SER A 41 -23.28 4.32 -23.19
N VAL A 42 -22.78 5.12 -22.24
CA VAL A 42 -23.56 6.19 -21.59
C VAL A 42 -23.68 7.38 -22.53
N ASP A 43 -24.91 7.86 -22.76
CA ASP A 43 -25.25 8.93 -23.71
C ASP A 43 -24.39 10.20 -23.60
N TYR A 44 -23.90 10.51 -22.40
CA TYR A 44 -23.01 11.65 -22.17
C TYR A 44 -21.63 11.42 -22.81
N PHE A 45 -20.96 10.32 -22.48
CA PHE A 45 -19.62 10.01 -23.01
C PHE A 45 -19.67 9.63 -24.49
N ALA A 46 -20.77 9.07 -24.99
CA ALA A 46 -20.98 8.87 -26.42
C ALA A 46 -21.01 10.20 -27.21
N ARG A 47 -21.57 11.27 -26.62
CA ARG A 47 -21.56 12.62 -27.21
C ARG A 47 -20.27 13.40 -26.94
N HIS A 48 -19.52 13.00 -25.91
CA HIS A 48 -18.27 13.63 -25.48
C HIS A 48 -17.13 12.61 -25.40
N PRO A 49 -16.75 11.94 -26.49
CA PRO A 49 -15.75 10.86 -26.46
C PRO A 49 -14.38 11.34 -25.96
N GLN A 50 -14.06 12.62 -26.11
CA GLN A 50 -12.82 13.23 -25.59
C GLN A 50 -12.74 13.29 -24.06
N GLN A 51 -13.85 13.05 -23.36
CA GLN A 51 -13.92 13.03 -21.89
C GLN A 51 -13.77 11.62 -21.30
N LEU A 52 -13.55 10.60 -22.13
CA LEU A 52 -13.31 9.23 -21.71
C LEU A 52 -12.03 8.72 -22.38
N LYS A 53 -11.04 8.27 -21.59
CA LYS A 53 -9.78 7.78 -22.15
C LYS A 53 -9.11 6.73 -21.29
N TYR A 54 -8.15 6.03 -21.91
CA TYR A 54 -7.18 5.21 -21.19
C TYR A 54 -5.99 6.04 -20.74
N VAL A 55 -5.46 5.73 -19.55
CA VAL A 55 -4.16 6.18 -19.06
C VAL A 55 -3.28 4.94 -18.91
N MET A 56 -2.17 4.90 -19.64
CA MET A 56 -1.27 3.74 -19.63
C MET A 56 -0.44 3.73 -18.34
N ALA A 57 -0.29 2.58 -17.71
CA ALA A 57 0.68 2.38 -16.65
C ALA A 57 2.10 2.60 -17.21
N LYS A 58 2.86 3.49 -16.57
CA LYS A 58 4.22 3.84 -17.01
C LYS A 58 5.17 2.64 -16.91
N ASP A 59 5.99 2.44 -17.94
CA ASP A 59 7.03 1.40 -18.01
C ASP A 59 6.51 0.00 -17.61
N ASP A 60 5.34 -0.36 -18.12
CA ASP A 60 4.64 -1.59 -17.74
C ASP A 60 4.68 -2.66 -18.85
N ALA A 61 5.32 -3.79 -18.55
CA ALA A 61 5.49 -4.89 -19.51
C ALA A 61 4.17 -5.54 -19.96
N LEU A 62 3.14 -5.45 -19.12
CA LEU A 62 1.80 -5.99 -19.40
C LEU A 62 0.92 -4.98 -20.16
N ASN A 63 1.43 -3.78 -20.44
CA ASN A 63 0.70 -2.66 -21.05
C ASN A 63 -0.62 -2.40 -20.32
N ARG A 64 -0.60 -2.48 -18.99
CA ARG A 64 -1.79 -2.25 -18.17
C ARG A 64 -2.27 -0.81 -18.32
N LYS A 65 -3.58 -0.61 -18.28
CA LYS A 65 -4.22 0.71 -18.48
C LYS A 65 -5.30 0.97 -17.45
N SER A 66 -5.40 2.20 -16.98
CA SER A 66 -6.51 2.72 -16.18
C SER A 66 -7.52 3.43 -17.08
N VAL A 67 -8.77 3.59 -16.63
CA VAL A 67 -9.80 4.36 -17.35
C VAL A 67 -10.09 5.65 -16.60
N VAL A 68 -9.99 6.79 -17.30
CA VAL A 68 -10.33 8.11 -16.76
C VAL A 68 -11.50 8.69 -17.52
N ALA A 69 -12.53 9.11 -16.79
CA ALA A 69 -13.75 9.74 -17.29
C ALA A 69 -13.98 11.10 -16.62
N VAL A 70 -14.30 12.13 -17.41
CA VAL A 70 -14.54 13.50 -16.93
C VAL A 70 -15.99 13.89 -17.19
N LEU A 71 -16.77 14.04 -16.14
CA LEU A 71 -18.15 14.53 -16.21
C LEU A 71 -18.20 15.99 -15.76
N LYS A 72 -18.67 16.88 -16.65
CA LYS A 72 -18.84 18.31 -16.35
C LYS A 72 -20.31 18.62 -16.06
N GLY A 73 -20.58 19.23 -14.91
CA GLY A 73 -21.88 19.80 -14.58
C GLY A 73 -22.15 21.07 -15.38
N GLU A 74 -23.39 21.25 -15.79
CA GLU A 74 -23.81 22.30 -16.73
C GLU A 74 -24.72 23.35 -16.07
N LYS A 75 -25.09 23.17 -14.79
CA LYS A 75 -25.95 24.10 -14.05
C LYS A 75 -25.39 25.52 -14.03
N LYS A 76 -24.08 25.64 -13.77
CA LYS A 76 -23.30 26.90 -13.76
C LYS A 76 -21.83 26.59 -14.06
N PRO A 77 -21.10 27.52 -14.73
CA PRO A 77 -19.65 27.39 -14.88
C PRO A 77 -18.97 27.31 -13.51
N SER A 78 -18.18 26.25 -13.29
CA SER A 78 -17.45 26.04 -12.04
C SER A 78 -16.17 25.24 -12.28
N ALA A 79 -15.09 25.68 -11.65
CA ALA A 79 -13.81 24.98 -11.66
C ALA A 79 -13.76 23.85 -10.62
N LYS A 80 -14.68 23.85 -9.64
CA LYS A 80 -14.73 22.85 -8.56
C LYS A 80 -14.82 21.45 -9.13
N THR A 81 -13.88 20.59 -8.75
CA THR A 81 -13.78 19.24 -9.27
C THR A 81 -13.49 18.25 -8.15
N LEU A 82 -14.20 17.12 -8.16
CA LEU A 82 -13.91 15.98 -7.28
C LEU A 82 -13.25 14.87 -8.08
N VAL A 83 -12.28 14.21 -7.46
CA VAL A 83 -11.64 13.02 -8.01
C VAL A 83 -12.22 11.81 -7.32
N LEU A 84 -12.72 10.85 -8.08
CA LEU A 84 -13.29 9.59 -7.64
C LEU A 84 -12.36 8.48 -8.11
N ILE A 85 -11.85 7.66 -7.20
CA ILE A 85 -10.94 6.56 -7.55
C ILE A 85 -11.49 5.22 -7.08
N GLY A 86 -11.16 4.15 -7.80
CA GLY A 86 -11.35 2.79 -7.34
C GLY A 86 -10.55 1.83 -8.22
N HIS A 87 -9.99 0.77 -7.64
CA HIS A 87 -9.20 -0.19 -8.40
C HIS A 87 -10.06 -1.29 -9.02
N THR A 88 -9.47 -1.98 -10.00
CA THR A 88 -10.17 -2.98 -10.83
C THR A 88 -9.52 -4.34 -10.81
N ASP A 89 -8.25 -4.40 -10.42
CA ASP A 89 -7.52 -5.62 -10.16
C ASP A 89 -7.95 -6.27 -8.84
N THR A 90 -7.57 -7.52 -8.68
CA THR A 90 -7.88 -8.37 -7.52
C THR A 90 -6.67 -9.23 -7.19
N VAL A 91 -6.52 -9.64 -5.93
CA VAL A 91 -5.55 -10.70 -5.60
C VAL A 91 -5.89 -12.04 -6.24
N GLY A 92 -4.93 -12.97 -6.20
CA GLY A 92 -5.08 -14.32 -6.74
C GLY A 92 -6.25 -15.12 -6.16
N ILE A 93 -6.58 -16.22 -6.85
CA ILE A 93 -7.70 -17.12 -6.51
C ILE A 93 -7.26 -18.52 -6.11
N SER A 94 -5.95 -18.74 -5.91
CA SER A 94 -5.40 -20.07 -5.59
C SER A 94 -5.88 -20.63 -4.24
N ASP A 95 -6.26 -19.74 -3.33
CA ASP A 95 -6.80 -20.05 -2.01
C ASP A 95 -8.19 -20.71 -2.04
N TYR A 96 -8.89 -20.65 -3.17
CA TYR A 96 -10.17 -21.36 -3.38
C TYR A 96 -9.99 -22.86 -3.66
N GLY A 97 -8.77 -23.34 -3.91
CA GLY A 97 -8.48 -24.77 -4.11
C GLY A 97 -9.29 -25.38 -5.26
N THR A 98 -10.03 -26.46 -4.98
CA THR A 98 -10.76 -27.23 -6.00
C THR A 98 -11.92 -26.48 -6.66
N ILE A 99 -12.39 -25.38 -6.08
CA ILE A 99 -13.50 -24.58 -6.61
C ILE A 99 -13.04 -23.25 -7.22
N GLN A 100 -11.74 -23.11 -7.52
CA GLN A 100 -11.12 -21.89 -8.05
C GLN A 100 -11.84 -21.32 -9.29
N GLU A 101 -12.38 -22.16 -10.17
CA GLU A 101 -13.11 -21.71 -11.38
C GLU A 101 -14.40 -20.91 -11.08
N TYR A 102 -14.94 -21.04 -9.86
CA TYR A 102 -16.12 -20.33 -9.39
C TYR A 102 -15.79 -19.08 -8.58
N ALA A 103 -14.52 -18.80 -8.28
CA ALA A 103 -14.10 -17.69 -7.41
C ALA A 103 -14.66 -16.33 -7.87
N THR A 104 -14.77 -16.13 -9.18
CA THR A 104 -15.29 -14.91 -9.81
C THR A 104 -16.76 -15.04 -10.25
N ARG A 105 -17.50 -16.05 -9.81
CA ARG A 105 -18.91 -16.29 -10.19
C ARG A 105 -19.82 -16.32 -8.97
N PRO A 106 -20.20 -15.17 -8.39
CA PRO A 106 -20.82 -15.11 -7.06
C PRO A 106 -22.06 -15.98 -6.90
N LEU A 107 -22.89 -16.07 -7.94
CA LEU A 107 -24.12 -16.85 -7.92
C LEU A 107 -23.86 -18.36 -7.93
N GLU A 108 -22.85 -18.82 -8.66
CA GLU A 108 -22.45 -20.25 -8.68
C GLU A 108 -21.63 -20.60 -7.43
N LEU A 109 -20.79 -19.65 -6.97
CA LEU A 109 -19.93 -19.81 -5.81
C LEU A 109 -20.72 -20.04 -4.52
N ALA A 110 -21.87 -19.38 -4.35
CA ALA A 110 -22.73 -19.56 -3.18
C ALA A 110 -23.12 -21.04 -2.93
N GLU A 111 -23.27 -21.83 -4.00
CA GLU A 111 -23.51 -23.27 -3.90
C GLU A 111 -22.21 -24.06 -3.74
N LYS A 112 -21.20 -23.71 -4.55
CA LYS A 112 -19.93 -24.45 -4.60
C LYS A 112 -19.09 -24.33 -3.34
N ILE A 113 -19.14 -23.18 -2.67
CA ILE A 113 -18.36 -22.91 -1.46
C ILE A 113 -18.77 -23.81 -0.28
N ARG A 114 -19.99 -24.37 -0.31
CA ARG A 114 -20.48 -25.37 0.67
C ARG A 114 -19.73 -26.70 0.62
N GLU A 115 -19.01 -26.97 -0.47
CA GLU A 115 -18.15 -28.15 -0.60
C GLU A 115 -16.85 -28.02 0.24
N LEU A 116 -16.52 -26.81 0.69
CA LEU A 116 -15.37 -26.52 1.54
C LEU A 116 -15.75 -26.45 3.02
N SER A 117 -14.75 -26.61 3.89
CA SER A 117 -14.92 -26.28 5.31
C SER A 117 -14.90 -24.76 5.48
N LEU A 118 -15.99 -24.22 6.03
CA LEU A 118 -16.18 -22.79 6.27
C LEU A 118 -16.13 -22.52 7.77
N PRO A 119 -15.53 -21.38 8.19
CA PRO A 119 -15.73 -20.83 9.53
C PRO A 119 -17.22 -20.58 9.83
N GLU A 120 -17.60 -20.63 11.11
CA GLU A 120 -19.00 -20.52 11.56
C GLU A 120 -19.66 -19.22 11.06
N ASP A 121 -18.97 -18.08 11.17
CA ASP A 121 -19.46 -16.79 10.70
C ASP A 121 -19.70 -16.74 9.18
N ALA A 122 -18.89 -17.45 8.40
CA ALA A 122 -19.07 -17.56 6.95
C ALA A 122 -20.26 -18.47 6.58
N VAL A 123 -20.53 -19.51 7.38
CA VAL A 123 -21.72 -20.36 7.20
C VAL A 123 -22.98 -19.55 7.48
N GLU A 124 -23.03 -18.83 8.61
CA GLU A 124 -24.16 -17.98 8.97
C GLU A 124 -24.44 -16.92 7.90
N ASP A 125 -23.39 -16.22 7.44
CA ASP A 125 -23.51 -15.20 6.41
C ASP A 125 -23.99 -15.79 5.07
N LEU A 126 -23.53 -17.00 4.70
CA LEU A 126 -23.98 -17.71 3.50
C LEU A 126 -25.44 -18.16 3.59
N GLU A 127 -25.86 -18.70 4.73
CA GLU A 127 -27.22 -19.19 4.96
C GLU A 127 -28.24 -18.06 5.09
N SER A 128 -27.83 -16.88 5.56
CA SER A 128 -28.68 -15.70 5.66
C SER A 128 -29.22 -15.24 4.30
N GLY A 129 -28.46 -15.47 3.21
CA GLY A 129 -28.77 -14.92 1.89
C GLY A 129 -28.49 -13.42 1.74
N GLU A 130 -27.99 -12.76 2.79
CA GLU A 130 -27.72 -11.32 2.83
C GLU A 130 -26.32 -10.95 2.31
N TYR A 131 -25.53 -11.95 1.91
CA TYR A 131 -24.16 -11.78 1.42
C TYR A 131 -23.96 -12.30 -0.01
N TYR A 132 -23.07 -11.64 -0.74
CA TYR A 132 -22.46 -12.20 -1.96
C TYR A 132 -21.04 -12.66 -1.66
N PHE A 133 -20.71 -13.89 -2.04
CA PHE A 133 -19.35 -14.43 -1.96
C PHE A 133 -18.67 -14.29 -3.31
N GLY A 134 -17.36 -14.03 -3.32
CA GLY A 134 -16.58 -14.01 -4.56
C GLY A 134 -15.34 -13.14 -4.49
N ARG A 135 -14.30 -13.50 -5.21
CA ARG A 135 -13.07 -12.70 -5.30
C ARG A 135 -13.37 -11.37 -5.97
N GLY A 136 -13.05 -10.29 -5.27
CA GLY A 136 -13.23 -8.92 -5.70
C GLY A 136 -14.65 -8.40 -5.62
N VAL A 137 -15.61 -9.18 -5.10
CA VAL A 137 -16.97 -8.67 -4.88
C VAL A 137 -16.98 -7.60 -3.80
N PHE A 138 -16.10 -7.76 -2.83
CA PHE A 138 -15.92 -6.83 -1.72
C PHE A 138 -14.78 -5.87 -2.01
N ASP A 139 -13.66 -6.39 -2.52
CA ASP A 139 -12.40 -5.66 -2.71
C ASP A 139 -11.93 -5.60 -4.19
N MET A 140 -12.27 -4.54 -4.94
CA MET A 140 -13.24 -3.50 -4.58
C MET A 140 -14.29 -3.26 -5.66
N LYS A 141 -14.65 -4.27 -6.46
CA LYS A 141 -15.52 -4.08 -7.65
C LYS A 141 -16.91 -3.54 -7.30
N CYS A 142 -17.43 -3.78 -6.11
CA CYS A 142 -18.65 -3.12 -5.63
C CYS A 142 -18.45 -1.60 -5.43
N GLY A 143 -17.33 -1.20 -4.83
CA GLY A 143 -16.91 0.19 -4.69
C GLY A 143 -16.78 0.88 -6.05
N THR A 144 -16.03 0.29 -6.98
CA THR A 144 -15.83 0.81 -8.34
C THR A 144 -17.17 0.90 -9.10
N SER A 145 -18.05 -0.10 -8.95
CA SER A 145 -19.41 -0.07 -9.52
C SER A 145 -20.27 1.05 -8.93
N THR A 146 -20.09 1.38 -7.65
CA THR A 146 -20.80 2.47 -6.98
C THR A 146 -20.43 3.82 -7.59
N LEU A 147 -19.13 4.11 -7.74
CA LEU A 147 -18.66 5.36 -8.33
C LEU A 147 -19.10 5.51 -9.78
N LEU A 148 -18.92 4.46 -10.59
CA LEU A 148 -19.34 4.45 -11.99
C LEU A 148 -20.84 4.71 -12.12
N SER A 149 -21.66 4.04 -11.31
CA SER A 149 -23.12 4.20 -11.34
C SER A 149 -23.56 5.61 -10.94
N ILE A 150 -22.86 6.25 -9.99
CA ILE A 150 -23.11 7.63 -9.60
C ILE A 150 -22.78 8.60 -10.74
N VAL A 151 -21.63 8.40 -11.41
CA VAL A 151 -21.23 9.18 -12.59
C VAL A 151 -22.26 9.01 -13.72
N GLU A 152 -22.66 7.77 -14.03
CA GLU A 152 -23.71 7.47 -15.02
C GLU A 152 -25.04 8.15 -14.65
N GLN A 153 -25.41 8.17 -13.37
CA GLN A 153 -26.66 8.75 -12.92
C GLN A 153 -26.65 10.29 -13.02
N LEU A 154 -25.55 10.94 -12.64
CA LEU A 154 -25.39 12.38 -12.74
C LEU A 154 -25.27 12.85 -14.21
N SER A 155 -24.67 12.03 -15.08
CA SER A 155 -24.53 12.35 -16.50
C SER A 155 -25.85 12.35 -17.29
N LYS A 156 -26.94 11.83 -16.72
CA LYS A 156 -28.28 11.90 -17.33
C LYS A 156 -28.85 13.32 -17.30
N ASN A 157 -28.58 14.06 -16.24
CA ASN A 157 -29.03 15.45 -16.07
C ASN A 157 -27.86 16.35 -15.62
N PRO A 158 -26.84 16.57 -16.48
CA PRO A 158 -25.69 17.41 -16.13
C PRO A 158 -26.09 18.84 -15.78
N GLN A 159 -27.24 19.30 -16.26
CA GLN A 159 -27.84 20.60 -15.99
C GLN A 159 -28.30 20.79 -14.53
N ASP A 160 -28.42 19.71 -13.75
CA ASP A 160 -28.97 19.75 -12.39
C ASP A 160 -27.90 20.00 -11.31
N PHE A 161 -26.61 19.87 -11.64
CA PHE A 161 -25.51 20.04 -10.69
C PHE A 161 -24.39 20.95 -11.21
N GLU A 162 -23.68 21.57 -10.26
CA GLU A 162 -22.54 22.46 -10.49
C GLU A 162 -21.24 21.72 -10.21
N GLY A 163 -20.15 22.09 -10.89
CA GLY A 163 -18.83 21.49 -10.72
C GLY A 163 -18.61 20.27 -11.61
N ASN A 164 -17.50 19.56 -11.40
CA ASN A 164 -17.05 18.47 -12.26
C ASN A 164 -16.66 17.23 -11.44
N LEU A 165 -16.73 16.06 -12.07
CA LEU A 165 -16.24 14.80 -11.52
C LEU A 165 -15.19 14.21 -12.46
N ILE A 166 -14.09 13.75 -11.90
CA ILE A 166 -13.13 12.87 -12.59
C ILE A 166 -13.28 11.51 -11.93
N PHE A 167 -13.62 10.48 -12.70
CA PHE A 167 -13.61 9.09 -12.24
C PHE A 167 -12.42 8.37 -12.84
N ALA A 168 -11.61 7.74 -12.00
CA ALA A 168 -10.46 6.93 -12.39
C ALA A 168 -10.65 5.50 -11.88
N ALA A 169 -10.88 4.56 -12.80
CA ALA A 169 -10.81 3.13 -12.52
C ALA A 169 -9.36 2.68 -12.75
N VAL A 170 -8.62 2.49 -11.66
CA VAL A 170 -7.18 2.25 -11.68
C VAL A 170 -6.86 0.75 -11.74
N CYS A 171 -5.69 0.43 -12.28
CA CYS A 171 -5.13 -0.92 -12.30
C CYS A 171 -3.93 -1.02 -11.34
N ASP A 172 -3.53 -2.25 -11.03
CA ASP A 172 -2.34 -2.59 -10.25
C ASP A 172 -2.31 -2.09 -8.80
N GLU A 173 -3.45 -1.80 -8.18
CA GLU A 173 -3.48 -1.34 -6.77
C GLU A 173 -2.92 -2.41 -5.82
N GLU A 174 -3.33 -3.66 -6.01
CA GLU A 174 -2.96 -4.80 -5.15
C GLU A 174 -1.47 -5.20 -5.31
N GLY A 175 -0.75 -4.50 -6.19
CA GLY A 175 0.63 -4.71 -6.55
C GLY A 175 1.48 -3.49 -6.24
N GLY A 176 1.79 -2.72 -7.28
CA GLY A 176 2.70 -1.57 -7.22
C GLY A 176 2.03 -0.21 -7.40
N SER A 177 0.70 -0.17 -7.50
CA SER A 177 -0.11 1.03 -7.76
C SER A 177 0.26 1.79 -9.04
N LYS A 178 0.82 1.12 -10.05
CA LYS A 178 1.27 1.81 -11.28
C LYS A 178 0.14 2.55 -11.98
N GLY A 179 -1.11 2.06 -11.90
CA GLY A 179 -2.26 2.74 -12.45
C GLY A 179 -2.48 4.11 -11.79
N MET A 180 -2.62 4.14 -10.47
CA MET A 180 -2.82 5.40 -9.73
C MET A 180 -1.64 6.35 -9.86
N LEU A 181 -0.39 5.85 -9.79
CA LEU A 181 0.80 6.68 -10.02
C LEU A 181 0.79 7.35 -11.40
N SER A 182 0.29 6.66 -12.43
CA SER A 182 0.14 7.25 -13.78
C SER A 182 -1.04 8.22 -13.85
N VAL A 183 -2.10 7.98 -13.08
CA VAL A 183 -3.26 8.88 -12.96
C VAL A 183 -2.90 10.18 -12.24
N VAL A 184 -1.98 10.18 -11.27
CA VAL A 184 -1.49 11.41 -10.62
C VAL A 184 -0.97 12.42 -11.65
N ASP A 185 -0.15 11.97 -12.60
CA ASP A 185 0.37 12.81 -13.68
C ASP A 185 -0.76 13.32 -14.59
N GLU A 186 -1.74 12.47 -14.88
CA GLU A 186 -2.92 12.85 -15.65
C GLU A 186 -3.79 13.89 -14.92
N LEU A 187 -3.96 13.79 -13.61
CA LEU A 187 -4.71 14.77 -12.82
C LEU A 187 -4.04 16.15 -12.88
N ILE A 188 -2.70 16.22 -12.83
CA ILE A 188 -1.97 17.47 -13.03
C ILE A 188 -2.21 18.02 -14.45
N HIS A 189 -2.12 17.16 -15.47
CA HIS A 189 -2.38 17.56 -16.85
C HIS A 189 -3.80 18.14 -17.04
N LEU A 190 -4.83 17.49 -16.46
CA LEU A 190 -6.21 17.96 -16.53
C LEU A 190 -6.41 19.27 -15.76
N GLN A 191 -5.74 19.43 -14.62
CA GLN A 191 -5.78 20.68 -13.87
C GLN A 191 -5.24 21.85 -14.70
N GLU A 192 -4.09 21.68 -15.35
CA GLU A 192 -3.47 22.70 -16.20
C GLU A 192 -4.30 22.99 -17.46
N LYS A 193 -4.83 21.95 -18.09
CA LYS A 193 -5.57 22.06 -19.35
C LYS A 193 -6.97 22.64 -19.18
N GLU A 194 -7.71 22.19 -18.17
CA GLU A 194 -9.12 22.51 -17.98
C GLU A 194 -9.35 23.60 -16.91
N GLY A 195 -8.32 23.94 -16.13
CA GLY A 195 -8.39 24.92 -15.04
C GLY A 195 -9.14 24.40 -13.82
N PHE A 196 -9.10 23.08 -13.56
CA PHE A 196 -9.83 22.46 -12.45
C PHE A 196 -9.25 22.82 -11.07
N GLU A 197 -10.15 23.06 -10.13
CA GLU A 197 -9.89 23.20 -8.71
C GLU A 197 -10.31 21.90 -8.00
N TYR A 198 -9.34 21.03 -7.72
CA TYR A 198 -9.60 19.79 -6.99
C TYR A 198 -9.90 20.04 -5.51
N LEU A 199 -11.05 19.52 -5.06
CA LEU A 199 -11.53 19.71 -3.70
C LEU A 199 -11.10 18.58 -2.75
N ALA A 200 -11.26 17.33 -3.21
CA ALA A 200 -10.97 16.11 -2.45
C ALA A 200 -10.85 14.90 -3.41
N VAL A 201 -10.24 13.83 -2.90
CA VAL A 201 -10.31 12.49 -3.51
C VAL A 201 -11.27 11.62 -2.70
N ILE A 202 -12.21 10.98 -3.39
CA ILE A 202 -13.16 10.03 -2.81
C ILE A 202 -12.83 8.65 -3.37
N ASP A 203 -12.54 7.74 -2.46
CA ASP A 203 -12.40 6.31 -2.71
C ASP A 203 -13.63 5.57 -2.16
N THR A 204 -13.91 4.41 -2.71
CA THR A 204 -14.97 3.50 -2.26
C THR A 204 -14.45 2.09 -2.01
N ASP A 205 -13.18 2.00 -1.66
CA ASP A 205 -12.55 0.78 -1.15
C ASP A 205 -13.26 0.29 0.12
N TYR A 206 -13.10 -0.97 0.47
CA TYR A 206 -13.97 -1.67 1.40
C TYR A 206 -13.89 -1.20 2.86
N SER A 207 -14.85 -1.64 3.67
CA SER A 207 -14.81 -1.46 5.13
C SER A 207 -15.19 -2.76 5.83
N ALA A 208 -14.39 -3.18 6.82
CA ALA A 208 -14.56 -4.45 7.51
C ALA A 208 -14.68 -4.25 9.04
N PRO A 209 -15.22 -5.24 9.79
CA PRO A 209 -15.14 -5.27 11.24
C PRO A 209 -13.69 -5.09 11.73
N ARG A 210 -13.46 -4.24 12.74
CA ARG A 210 -12.12 -4.04 13.32
C ARG A 210 -11.77 -5.05 14.42
N TYR A 211 -12.77 -5.71 15.00
CA TYR A 211 -12.63 -6.75 16.01
C TYR A 211 -13.85 -7.67 15.98
N GLU A 212 -13.76 -8.82 16.65
CA GLU A 212 -14.86 -9.78 16.72
C GLU A 212 -16.12 -9.15 17.35
N GLY A 213 -17.25 -9.26 16.66
CA GLY A 213 -18.52 -8.64 17.07
C GLY A 213 -18.69 -7.17 16.69
N ASP A 214 -17.71 -6.56 16.01
CA ASP A 214 -17.84 -5.19 15.51
C ASP A 214 -18.84 -5.10 14.35
N ASN A 215 -19.94 -4.36 14.59
CA ASN A 215 -20.99 -4.11 13.62
C ASN A 215 -21.03 -2.65 13.15
N THR A 216 -19.99 -1.87 13.47
CA THR A 216 -19.87 -0.48 13.04
C THR A 216 -19.50 -0.41 11.56
N ARG A 217 -20.02 0.59 10.85
CA ARG A 217 -19.65 0.91 9.47
C ARG A 217 -18.72 2.11 9.50
N TYR A 218 -17.56 2.00 8.86
CA TYR A 218 -16.53 3.04 8.97
C TYR A 218 -16.43 3.85 7.69
N ILE A 219 -16.34 5.17 7.87
CA ILE A 219 -15.86 6.11 6.86
C ILE A 219 -14.47 6.54 7.31
N TYR A 220 -13.50 6.53 6.40
CA TYR A 220 -12.12 6.89 6.73
C TYR A 220 -11.74 8.19 6.06
N VAL A 221 -11.27 9.19 6.81
CA VAL A 221 -10.82 10.48 6.27
C VAL A 221 -9.30 10.54 6.11
N GLY A 222 -8.73 9.44 5.65
CA GLY A 222 -7.30 9.20 5.59
C GLY A 222 -6.96 7.73 5.39
N THR A 223 -5.68 7.44 5.20
CA THR A 223 -5.12 6.12 4.98
C THR A 223 -3.80 5.96 5.73
N VAL A 224 -3.54 4.74 6.18
CA VAL A 224 -2.28 4.35 6.81
C VAL A 224 -1.15 4.41 5.77
N GLY A 225 0.02 4.88 6.19
CA GLY A 225 1.22 4.82 5.37
C GLY A 225 1.98 3.52 5.58
N LYS A 226 2.89 3.21 4.65
CA LYS A 226 3.75 2.02 4.70
C LYS A 226 5.16 2.36 4.29
N LEU A 227 6.11 1.92 5.12
CA LEU A 227 7.53 1.85 4.83
C LEU A 227 7.98 0.39 4.95
N MET A 228 9.06 0.04 4.25
CA MET A 228 9.73 -1.24 4.46
C MET A 228 11.16 -1.05 4.93
N PRO A 229 11.38 -0.85 6.24
CA PRO A 229 12.73 -0.85 6.79
C PRO A 229 13.36 -2.23 6.63
N SER A 230 14.56 -2.21 6.09
CA SER A 230 15.36 -3.36 5.71
C SER A 230 16.74 -3.26 6.36
N PHE A 231 17.33 -4.40 6.67
CA PHE A 231 18.63 -4.48 7.30
C PHE A 231 19.53 -5.44 6.52
N TYR A 232 20.67 -4.95 6.06
CA TYR A 232 21.77 -5.79 5.58
C TYR A 232 22.74 -5.97 6.74
N VAL A 233 22.88 -7.21 7.19
CA VAL A 233 23.56 -7.56 8.44
C VAL A 233 24.85 -8.28 8.09
N VAL A 234 25.98 -7.67 8.44
CA VAL A 234 27.32 -8.19 8.18
C VAL A 234 27.91 -8.67 9.51
N GLY A 235 28.24 -9.95 9.55
CA GLY A 235 28.95 -10.58 10.65
C GLY A 235 30.47 -10.60 10.45
N ALA A 236 31.14 -11.40 11.26
CA ALA A 236 32.54 -11.77 11.06
C ALA A 236 32.61 -13.29 10.92
N GLU A 237 33.16 -13.78 9.82
CA GLU A 237 33.23 -15.22 9.55
C GLU A 237 34.18 -15.94 10.51
N ALA A 238 33.79 -17.14 10.91
CA ALA A 238 34.60 -18.06 11.68
C ALA A 238 34.48 -19.48 11.12
N HIS A 239 35.46 -20.31 11.44
CA HIS A 239 35.32 -21.75 11.24
C HIS A 239 34.32 -22.29 12.28
N ALA A 240 33.41 -23.18 11.91
CA ALA A 240 32.40 -23.74 12.83
C ALA A 240 33.00 -24.46 14.05
N GLY A 241 34.25 -24.92 13.94
CA GLY A 241 35.03 -25.47 15.05
C GLY A 241 35.68 -24.44 15.98
N ASP A 242 35.60 -23.15 15.65
CA ASP A 242 36.13 -22.03 16.45
C ASP A 242 35.18 -20.81 16.37
N PRO A 243 33.90 -20.97 16.75
CA PRO A 243 32.83 -20.02 16.42
C PRO A 243 32.98 -18.66 17.12
N PHE A 244 33.66 -18.61 18.27
CA PHE A 244 33.83 -17.38 19.06
C PHE A 244 34.84 -16.39 18.43
N LYS A 245 35.55 -16.79 17.37
CA LYS A 245 36.39 -15.87 16.58
C LYS A 245 35.62 -15.04 15.56
N GLY A 246 34.30 -15.20 15.49
CA GLY A 246 33.43 -14.43 14.62
C GLY A 246 32.18 -13.94 15.32
N VAL A 247 31.31 -13.33 14.52
CA VAL A 247 29.95 -12.94 14.89
C VAL A 247 29.04 -13.42 13.78
N ASP A 248 28.13 -14.35 14.09
CA ASP A 248 27.23 -14.90 13.08
C ASP A 248 26.16 -13.86 12.69
N SER A 249 26.10 -13.52 11.40
CA SER A 249 25.06 -12.64 10.86
C SER A 249 23.64 -13.18 11.06
N ASN A 250 23.47 -14.50 11.20
CA ASN A 250 22.17 -15.09 11.52
C ASN A 250 21.74 -14.78 12.97
N HIS A 251 22.68 -14.80 13.91
CA HIS A 251 22.38 -14.45 15.31
C HIS A 251 21.99 -12.97 15.43
N LEU A 252 22.70 -12.10 14.72
CA LEU A 252 22.37 -10.68 14.65
C LEU A 252 20.99 -10.42 14.03
N SER A 253 20.68 -11.05 12.89
CA SER A 253 19.34 -10.88 12.27
C SER A 253 18.22 -11.42 13.15
N SER A 254 18.42 -12.55 13.85
CA SER A 254 17.46 -13.07 14.82
C SER A 254 17.24 -12.13 16.01
N ALA A 255 18.28 -11.46 16.51
CA ALA A 255 18.10 -10.48 17.58
C ALA A 255 17.31 -9.24 17.11
N ILE A 256 17.53 -8.78 15.88
CA ILE A 256 16.73 -7.68 15.28
C ILE A 256 15.26 -8.13 15.12
N MET A 257 15.05 -9.37 14.69
CA MET A 257 13.72 -9.98 14.61
C MET A 257 13.01 -9.97 15.95
N GLU A 258 13.65 -10.44 17.02
CA GLU A 258 13.08 -10.46 18.37
C GLU A 258 12.81 -9.05 18.93
N GLU A 259 13.64 -8.07 18.58
CA GLU A 259 13.49 -6.69 19.03
C GLU A 259 12.28 -5.99 18.38
N MET A 260 12.06 -6.19 17.08
CA MET A 260 11.10 -5.38 16.31
C MET A 260 9.78 -6.09 16.00
N ASN A 261 9.81 -7.40 15.77
CA ASN A 261 8.64 -8.13 15.26
C ASN A 261 7.50 -8.16 16.30
N PHE A 262 6.29 -7.77 15.90
CA PHE A 262 5.12 -7.65 16.79
C PHE A 262 5.30 -6.72 18.01
N ASN A 263 6.37 -5.91 18.06
CA ASN A 263 6.67 -5.08 19.22
C ASN A 263 5.92 -3.74 19.13
N THR A 264 5.00 -3.52 20.07
CA THR A 264 4.16 -2.31 20.13
C THR A 264 4.92 -1.04 20.48
N ALA A 265 6.17 -1.13 20.96
CA ALA A 265 7.04 0.02 21.13
C ALA A 265 7.34 0.76 19.80
N TYR A 266 7.14 0.07 18.67
CA TYR A 266 7.34 0.59 17.32
C TYR A 266 6.02 0.94 16.62
N CYS A 267 4.88 0.89 17.31
CA CYS A 267 3.63 1.41 16.78
C CYS A 267 3.69 2.94 16.65
N ASP A 268 3.02 3.47 15.63
CA ASP A 268 2.82 4.90 15.43
C ASP A 268 1.41 5.30 15.89
N GLU A 269 1.26 6.54 16.37
CA GLU A 269 0.00 7.04 16.91
C GLU A 269 -0.29 8.44 16.35
N ALA A 270 -1.54 8.67 15.97
CA ALA A 270 -2.06 10.00 15.68
C ALA A 270 -3.55 10.07 16.03
N GLU A 271 -3.99 11.17 16.65
CA GLU A 271 -5.40 11.41 16.98
C GLU A 271 -6.07 10.27 17.77
N GLY A 272 -5.29 9.58 18.63
CA GLY A 272 -5.76 8.44 19.43
C GLY A 272 -5.96 7.14 18.65
N GLU A 273 -5.56 7.07 17.37
CA GLU A 273 -5.51 5.85 16.59
C GLU A 273 -4.07 5.34 16.45
N VAL A 274 -3.87 4.05 16.73
CA VAL A 274 -2.56 3.40 16.79
C VAL A 274 -2.43 2.40 15.63
N THR A 275 -1.27 2.37 14.99
CA THR A 275 -0.98 1.37 13.94
C THR A 275 -0.82 -0.03 14.52
N VAL A 276 -0.88 -1.04 13.66
CA VAL A 276 -0.31 -2.35 14.00
C VAL A 276 1.22 -2.23 14.19
N PRO A 277 1.84 -3.08 15.02
CA PRO A 277 3.29 -3.09 15.15
C PRO A 277 3.97 -3.58 13.87
N PRO A 278 5.28 -3.33 13.68
CA PRO A 278 6.03 -3.86 12.57
C PRO A 278 5.95 -5.39 12.51
N ILE A 279 5.83 -5.92 11.31
CA ILE A 279 5.75 -7.35 11.06
C ILE A 279 6.82 -7.76 10.05
N SER A 280 7.57 -8.80 10.36
CA SER A 280 8.58 -9.33 9.46
C SER A 280 7.93 -9.94 8.23
N LEU A 281 8.40 -9.55 7.06
CA LEU A 281 7.97 -10.16 5.81
C LEU A 281 9.06 -11.07 5.22
N ARG A 282 10.32 -10.93 5.66
CA ARG A 282 11.43 -11.79 5.23
C ARG A 282 12.58 -11.77 6.22
N GLN A 283 13.25 -12.92 6.35
CA GLN A 283 14.57 -13.08 6.94
C GLN A 283 15.30 -14.19 6.18
N GLN A 284 16.54 -13.95 5.75
CA GLN A 284 17.31 -14.91 4.97
C GLN A 284 18.82 -14.64 5.10
N ASP A 285 19.61 -15.70 5.12
CA ASP A 285 21.05 -15.58 4.95
C ASP A 285 21.45 -15.42 3.46
N LEU A 286 22.66 -14.91 3.23
CA LEU A 286 23.16 -14.62 1.88
C LEU A 286 24.31 -15.54 1.47
N LYS A 287 24.47 -16.69 2.14
CA LYS A 287 25.53 -17.63 1.82
C LYS A 287 25.14 -18.44 0.57
N PRO A 288 25.94 -18.42 -0.51
CA PRO A 288 25.55 -19.09 -1.76
C PRO A 288 25.68 -20.61 -1.68
N GLU A 289 26.72 -21.08 -1.00
CA GLU A 289 27.08 -22.49 -0.93
C GLU A 289 27.23 -23.02 0.50
N TYR A 290 27.14 -24.35 0.63
CA TYR A 290 27.49 -25.02 1.88
C TYR A 290 29.00 -25.00 2.12
N SER A 291 29.40 -24.61 3.33
CA SER A 291 30.75 -24.77 3.87
C SER A 291 30.73 -24.72 5.40
N VAL A 292 31.82 -25.13 6.06
CA VAL A 292 31.99 -25.06 7.53
C VAL A 292 32.28 -23.66 8.06
N GLN A 293 32.23 -22.62 7.21
CA GLN A 293 32.38 -21.22 7.61
C GLN A 293 31.03 -20.66 8.09
N THR A 294 30.99 -19.83 9.13
CA THR A 294 29.77 -19.11 9.53
C THR A 294 29.33 -18.12 8.46
N ASN A 295 28.06 -17.70 8.50
CA ASN A 295 27.49 -16.86 7.47
C ASN A 295 28.00 -15.42 7.58
N ARG A 296 28.60 -14.92 6.49
CA ARG A 296 29.12 -13.55 6.40
C ARG A 296 28.01 -12.51 6.49
N ALA A 297 26.93 -12.72 5.76
CA ALA A 297 25.85 -11.75 5.67
C ALA A 297 24.47 -12.40 5.69
N SER A 298 23.50 -11.66 6.21
CA SER A 298 22.08 -11.97 6.16
C SER A 298 21.30 -10.68 5.91
N TYR A 299 20.02 -10.81 5.61
CA TYR A 299 19.12 -9.66 5.53
C TYR A 299 17.71 -10.00 5.96
N LEU A 300 16.99 -8.96 6.34
CA LEU A 300 15.59 -9.03 6.76
C LEU A 300 14.91 -7.69 6.52
N TYR A 301 13.59 -7.71 6.40
CA TYR A 301 12.78 -6.49 6.31
C TYR A 301 11.40 -6.66 6.91
N PHE A 302 10.82 -5.53 7.30
CA PHE A 302 9.52 -5.46 7.97
C PHE A 302 8.54 -4.63 7.15
N ASN A 303 7.25 -4.92 7.27
CA ASN A 303 6.21 -3.94 6.96
C ASN A 303 6.05 -3.01 8.16
N PHE A 304 6.22 -1.71 7.96
CA PHE A 304 6.11 -0.69 9.00
C PHE A 304 5.00 0.30 8.65
N SER A 305 3.92 0.29 9.43
CA SER A 305 2.78 1.20 9.25
C SER A 305 3.05 2.56 9.89
N THR A 306 2.58 3.64 9.26
CA THR A 306 2.72 5.01 9.79
C THR A 306 1.38 5.74 9.80
N HIS A 307 1.15 6.56 10.82
CA HIS A 307 0.04 7.52 10.94
C HIS A 307 0.55 8.97 10.96
N SER A 308 1.77 9.20 11.46
CA SER A 308 2.40 10.53 11.55
C SER A 308 3.92 10.53 11.41
N SER A 309 4.58 9.38 11.61
CA SER A 309 6.04 9.30 11.61
C SER A 309 6.61 9.44 10.19
N THR A 310 7.56 10.35 10.03
CA THR A 310 8.28 10.58 8.77
C THR A 310 9.30 9.46 8.50
N PRO A 311 9.76 9.28 7.24
CA PRO A 311 10.85 8.35 6.93
C PRO A 311 12.13 8.60 7.75
N GLU A 312 12.47 9.85 8.06
CA GLU A 312 13.61 10.17 8.93
C GLU A 312 13.43 9.58 10.35
N LYS A 313 12.27 9.85 10.97
CA LYS A 313 11.98 9.36 12.33
C LYS A 313 11.90 7.83 12.40
N VAL A 314 11.36 7.20 11.37
CA VAL A 314 11.35 5.73 11.29
C VAL A 314 12.79 5.20 11.16
N MET A 315 13.64 5.81 10.33
CA MET A 315 15.04 5.38 10.20
C MET A 315 15.81 5.50 11.52
N GLU A 316 15.64 6.59 12.26
CA GLU A 316 16.23 6.75 13.60
C GLU A 316 15.78 5.65 14.56
N MET A 317 14.49 5.33 14.56
CA MET A 317 13.91 4.27 15.37
C MET A 317 14.49 2.89 15.00
N MET A 318 14.64 2.62 13.71
CA MET A 318 15.21 1.36 13.19
C MET A 318 16.68 1.20 13.55
N ILE A 319 17.48 2.25 13.43
CA ILE A 319 18.90 2.24 13.82
C ILE A 319 19.03 1.97 15.32
N LYS A 320 18.23 2.63 16.15
CA LYS A 320 18.25 2.43 17.61
C LYS A 320 17.84 1.02 18.02
N GLY A 321 16.79 0.48 17.40
CA GLY A 321 16.34 -0.89 17.66
C GLY A 321 17.39 -1.91 17.24
N ALA A 322 17.98 -1.76 16.06
CA ALA A 322 19.04 -2.64 15.58
C ALA A 322 20.31 -2.54 16.43
N ASP A 323 20.66 -1.35 16.94
CA ASP A 323 21.80 -1.17 17.84
C ASP A 323 21.57 -1.88 19.19
N THR A 324 20.35 -1.77 19.74
CA THR A 324 19.95 -2.51 20.94
C THR A 324 20.03 -4.02 20.72
N ALA A 325 19.54 -4.51 19.59
CA ALA A 325 19.61 -5.93 19.23
C ALA A 325 21.05 -6.42 19.07
N PHE A 326 21.91 -5.64 18.39
CA PHE A 326 23.31 -5.97 18.21
C PHE A 326 24.03 -6.00 19.58
N GLN A 327 23.83 -5.01 20.43
CA GLN A 327 24.46 -4.98 21.75
C GLN A 327 24.06 -6.21 22.59
N LYS A 328 22.78 -6.63 22.56
CA LYS A 328 22.33 -7.87 23.21
C LYS A 328 23.10 -9.10 22.72
N VAL A 329 23.39 -9.19 21.42
CA VAL A 329 24.19 -10.28 20.84
C VAL A 329 25.64 -10.24 21.32
N VAL A 330 26.26 -9.06 21.34
CA VAL A 330 27.64 -8.88 21.84
C VAL A 330 27.75 -9.32 23.31
N ASP A 331 26.78 -8.93 24.14
CA ASP A 331 26.76 -9.29 25.56
C ASP A 331 26.55 -10.80 25.75
N SER A 332 25.53 -11.36 25.08
CA SER A 332 25.24 -12.81 25.10
C SER A 332 26.42 -13.66 24.63
N LEU A 333 27.10 -13.24 23.55
CA LEU A 333 28.30 -13.93 23.04
C LEU A 333 29.43 -13.94 24.06
N ASN A 334 29.64 -12.83 24.77
CA ASN A 334 30.66 -12.77 25.82
C ASN A 334 30.32 -13.65 27.02
N GLU A 335 29.05 -13.70 27.43
CA GLU A 335 28.58 -14.58 28.50
C GLU A 335 28.78 -16.06 28.15
N GLU A 336 28.40 -16.48 26.93
CA GLU A 336 28.61 -17.85 26.46
C GLU A 336 30.09 -18.18 26.26
N TYR A 337 30.90 -17.22 25.79
CA TYR A 337 32.33 -17.41 25.66
C TYR A 337 33.02 -17.60 27.01
N GLU A 338 32.62 -16.84 28.03
CA GLU A 338 33.12 -17.02 29.40
C GLU A 338 32.78 -18.41 29.94
N LYS A 339 31.53 -18.89 29.74
CA LYS A 339 31.11 -20.24 30.12
C LYS A 339 31.92 -21.32 29.40
N TYR A 340 32.17 -21.15 28.10
CA TYR A 340 32.97 -22.06 27.29
C TYR A 340 34.43 -22.11 27.75
N CYS A 341 35.07 -20.95 27.97
CA CYS A 341 36.42 -20.87 28.49
C CYS A 341 36.55 -21.52 29.86
N ARG A 342 35.61 -21.24 30.78
CA ARG A 342 35.59 -21.85 32.12
C ARG A 342 35.49 -23.37 32.06
N SER A 343 34.63 -23.91 31.20
CA SER A 343 34.41 -25.36 31.06
C SER A 343 35.66 -26.07 30.53
N ASN A 344 36.38 -25.43 29.61
CA ASN A 344 37.62 -25.97 29.02
C ASN A 344 38.90 -25.56 29.75
N LYS A 345 38.79 -24.73 30.81
CA LYS A 345 39.91 -24.13 31.55
C LYS A 345 40.84 -23.27 30.67
N PHE A 346 40.26 -22.59 29.68
CA PHE A 346 40.95 -21.60 28.86
C PHE A 346 40.99 -20.24 29.57
N PRO A 347 42.02 -19.41 29.32
CA PRO A 347 41.99 -18.02 29.75
C PRO A 347 40.83 -17.30 29.05
N PHE A 348 40.03 -16.58 29.84
CA PHE A 348 38.99 -15.73 29.29
C PHE A 348 39.58 -14.36 28.92
N ALA A 349 39.21 -13.87 27.74
CA ALA A 349 39.38 -12.49 27.32
C ALA A 349 38.06 -12.04 26.68
N LYS A 350 37.65 -10.79 26.92
CA LYS A 350 36.45 -10.25 26.30
C LYS A 350 36.62 -10.27 24.78
N LEU A 351 35.60 -10.71 24.06
CA LEU A 351 35.57 -10.66 22.60
C LEU A 351 35.60 -9.20 22.11
N PRO A 352 36.26 -8.91 20.98
CA PRO A 352 36.52 -7.53 20.53
C PRO A 352 35.33 -6.87 19.82
N TRP A 353 34.15 -7.47 19.87
CA TRP A 353 32.98 -7.03 19.11
C TRP A 353 32.28 -5.87 19.81
N GLU A 354 31.87 -4.88 19.02
CA GLU A 354 31.12 -3.70 19.47
C GLU A 354 29.90 -3.51 18.57
N SER A 355 28.80 -2.97 19.12
CA SER A 355 27.60 -2.69 18.32
C SER A 355 27.91 -1.60 17.30
N ARG A 356 27.42 -1.81 16.08
CA ARG A 356 27.66 -0.89 14.97
C ARG A 356 26.51 -0.92 13.98
N VAL A 357 25.76 0.17 13.94
CA VAL A 357 24.61 0.33 13.05
C VAL A 357 24.70 1.68 12.35
N MET A 358 24.36 1.70 11.07
CA MET A 358 24.28 2.94 10.28
C MET A 358 23.23 2.85 9.18
N SER A 359 22.83 3.99 8.65
CA SER A 359 21.95 4.04 7.49
C SER A 359 22.73 3.80 6.18
N TYR A 360 22.01 3.50 5.09
CA TYR A 360 22.60 3.43 3.76
C TYR A 360 23.25 4.76 3.33
N ASP A 361 22.62 5.90 3.63
CA ASP A 361 23.19 7.22 3.37
C ASP A 361 24.52 7.44 4.11
N GLN A 362 24.60 7.01 5.37
CA GLN A 362 25.83 7.07 6.17
C GLN A 362 26.91 6.14 5.61
N LEU A 363 26.56 4.94 5.14
CA LEU A 363 27.49 4.05 4.45
C LEU A 363 28.01 4.70 3.17
N TYR A 364 27.12 5.27 2.35
CA TYR A 364 27.49 5.94 1.12
C TYR A 364 28.47 7.08 1.37
N ALA A 365 28.22 7.92 2.37
CA ALA A 365 29.13 9.00 2.76
C ALA A 365 30.52 8.48 3.18
N LYS A 366 30.59 7.35 3.92
CA LYS A 366 31.87 6.75 4.34
C LYS A 366 32.66 6.20 3.15
N VAL A 367 32.02 5.48 2.24
CA VAL A 367 32.69 4.96 1.03
C VAL A 367 33.09 6.11 0.09
N LYS A 368 32.24 7.14 -0.03
CA LYS A 368 32.52 8.35 -0.82
C LYS A 368 33.77 9.06 -0.31
N ALA A 369 33.98 9.11 1.00
CA ALA A 369 35.18 9.70 1.59
C ALA A 369 36.48 8.93 1.24
N GLU A 370 36.40 7.62 1.00
CA GLU A 370 37.55 6.78 0.61
C GLU A 370 37.81 6.78 -0.91
N LYS A 371 36.74 6.78 -1.71
CA LYS A 371 36.79 6.59 -3.17
C LYS A 371 36.68 7.88 -3.98
N GLY A 372 36.18 8.97 -3.39
CA GLY A 372 35.90 10.21 -4.09
C GLY A 372 34.83 10.04 -5.19
N ASP A 373 34.98 10.77 -6.29
CA ASP A 373 33.99 10.81 -7.39
C ASP A 373 33.88 9.53 -8.22
N GLU A 374 34.85 8.61 -8.07
CA GLU A 374 34.78 7.29 -8.70
C GLU A 374 33.58 6.48 -8.21
N LEU A 375 33.16 6.67 -6.95
CA LEU A 375 32.04 5.92 -6.36
C LEU A 375 30.76 6.08 -7.17
N ASP A 376 30.44 7.28 -7.63
CA ASP A 376 29.18 7.57 -8.32
C ASP A 376 29.14 6.85 -9.67
N THR A 377 30.30 6.71 -10.31
CA THR A 377 30.45 5.94 -11.56
C THR A 377 30.26 4.45 -11.31
N LEU A 378 30.83 3.92 -10.20
CA LEU A 378 30.68 2.50 -9.82
C LEU A 378 29.23 2.15 -9.46
N ILE A 379 28.57 3.00 -8.67
CA ILE A 379 27.16 2.83 -8.30
C ILE A 379 26.27 2.88 -9.53
N LYS A 380 26.49 3.85 -10.43
CA LYS A 380 25.75 3.93 -11.69
C LYS A 380 25.96 2.68 -12.56
N ALA A 381 27.20 2.24 -12.73
CA ALA A 381 27.49 1.02 -13.50
C ALA A 381 26.81 -0.22 -12.90
N LYS A 382 26.76 -0.32 -11.57
CA LYS A 382 26.05 -1.43 -10.90
C LYS A 382 24.54 -1.34 -11.10
N CYS A 383 23.95 -0.15 -11.02
CA CYS A 383 22.54 0.06 -11.35
C CYS A 383 22.25 -0.39 -12.79
N ASP A 384 23.04 0.08 -13.76
CA ASP A 384 22.87 -0.27 -15.17
C ASP A 384 23.00 -1.78 -15.43
N GLU A 385 23.92 -2.46 -14.73
CA GLU A 385 24.05 -3.93 -14.76
C GLU A 385 22.79 -4.62 -14.24
N LEU A 386 22.29 -4.22 -13.06
CA LEU A 386 21.12 -4.84 -12.44
C LEU A 386 19.82 -4.57 -13.21
N MET A 387 19.73 -3.41 -13.89
CA MET A 387 18.57 -3.06 -14.73
C MET A 387 18.47 -3.90 -16.01
N GLN A 388 19.52 -4.65 -16.40
CA GLN A 388 19.44 -5.59 -17.52
C GLN A 388 18.55 -6.80 -17.24
N ASP A 389 18.27 -7.08 -15.96
CA ASP A 389 17.32 -8.11 -15.53
C ASP A 389 15.96 -7.46 -15.25
N PRO A 390 14.99 -7.55 -16.18
CA PRO A 390 13.68 -6.93 -16.01
C PRO A 390 12.89 -7.56 -14.85
N ASP A 391 13.12 -8.84 -14.57
CA ASP A 391 12.40 -9.64 -13.57
C ASP A 391 12.99 -9.48 -12.16
N LEU A 392 14.09 -8.74 -12.02
CA LEU A 392 14.71 -8.48 -10.73
C LEU A 392 13.76 -7.69 -9.83
N ASP A 393 13.32 -8.34 -8.76
CA ASP A 393 12.50 -7.75 -7.70
C ASP A 393 13.16 -6.49 -7.10
N GLU A 394 12.36 -5.45 -6.84
CA GLU A 394 12.86 -4.15 -6.38
C GLU A 394 13.52 -4.22 -4.99
N ARG A 395 13.05 -5.10 -4.10
CA ARG A 395 13.67 -5.29 -2.78
C ARG A 395 15.03 -5.98 -2.92
N ILE A 396 15.13 -6.94 -3.83
CA ILE A 396 16.39 -7.62 -4.15
C ILE A 396 17.36 -6.67 -4.87
N PHE A 397 16.86 -5.81 -5.76
CA PHE A 397 17.66 -4.74 -6.36
C PHE A 397 18.28 -3.87 -5.26
N ALA A 398 17.46 -3.38 -4.32
CA ALA A 398 17.94 -2.55 -3.21
C ALA A 398 18.99 -3.28 -2.37
N LEU A 399 18.75 -4.54 -2.01
CA LEU A 399 19.71 -5.39 -1.28
C LEU A 399 21.06 -5.50 -2.01
N LYS A 400 21.05 -5.82 -3.31
CA LYS A 400 22.29 -5.95 -4.12
C LYS A 400 23.06 -4.63 -4.20
N MET A 401 22.36 -3.49 -4.20
CA MET A 401 23.00 -2.17 -4.17
C MET A 401 23.67 -1.89 -2.81
N VAL A 402 23.02 -2.24 -1.70
CA VAL A 402 23.63 -2.11 -0.35
C VAL A 402 24.85 -3.01 -0.22
N GLU A 403 24.73 -4.27 -0.63
CA GLU A 403 25.82 -5.25 -0.60
C GLU A 403 27.02 -4.78 -1.46
N TYR A 404 26.75 -4.28 -2.67
CA TYR A 404 27.80 -3.77 -3.55
C TYR A 404 28.52 -2.56 -2.93
N LEU A 405 27.76 -1.59 -2.40
CA LEU A 405 28.34 -0.42 -1.75
C LEU A 405 29.18 -0.81 -0.52
N HIS A 406 28.68 -1.72 0.32
CA HIS A 406 29.42 -2.22 1.47
C HIS A 406 30.72 -2.93 1.05
N ASN A 407 30.71 -3.72 -0.03
CA ASN A 407 31.92 -4.39 -0.55
C ASN A 407 32.99 -3.43 -1.10
N LEU A 408 32.63 -2.17 -1.40
CA LEU A 408 33.59 -1.14 -1.78
C LEU A 408 34.26 -0.46 -0.58
N TRP A 409 33.73 -0.67 0.62
CA TRP A 409 34.23 -0.07 1.85
C TRP A 409 35.45 -0.83 2.37
N SER A 410 36.48 -0.10 2.83
CA SER A 410 37.69 -0.71 3.37
C SER A 410 37.50 -1.39 4.73
N ASP A 411 36.47 -0.99 5.48
CA ASP A 411 36.18 -1.50 6.82
C ASP A 411 35.27 -2.73 6.75
N VAL A 412 35.82 -3.88 7.15
CA VAL A 412 35.13 -5.18 7.10
C VAL A 412 34.62 -5.65 8.47
N ASN A 413 34.65 -4.78 9.50
CA ASN A 413 34.14 -5.15 10.81
C ASN A 413 32.61 -5.34 10.78
N PRO A 414 32.06 -6.21 11.64
CA PRO A 414 30.62 -6.42 11.75
C PRO A 414 29.81 -5.12 11.80
N VAL A 415 28.75 -5.05 11.01
CA VAL A 415 27.92 -3.85 10.86
C VAL A 415 26.50 -4.22 10.44
N VAL A 416 25.52 -3.48 10.95
CA VAL A 416 24.14 -3.51 10.44
C VAL A 416 23.90 -2.24 9.63
N ILE A 417 23.49 -2.39 8.37
CA ILE A 417 23.12 -1.27 7.49
C ILE A 417 21.61 -1.24 7.35
N ALA A 418 20.98 -0.19 7.91
CA ALA A 418 19.55 0.07 7.81
C ALA A 418 19.23 0.88 6.55
N TYR A 419 18.19 0.49 5.82
CA TYR A 419 17.76 1.14 4.58
C TYR A 419 16.26 0.89 4.34
N TYR A 420 15.71 1.50 3.30
CA TYR A 420 14.35 1.25 2.85
C TYR A 420 14.33 0.41 1.58
N SER A 421 13.46 -0.59 1.55
CA SER A 421 13.06 -1.26 0.32
C SER A 421 11.73 -0.70 -0.21
N PRO A 422 11.53 -0.63 -1.53
CA PRO A 422 10.21 -0.34 -2.11
C PRO A 422 9.18 -1.43 -1.81
N PRO A 423 7.87 -1.11 -1.68
CA PRO A 423 7.28 0.20 -1.96
C PRO A 423 7.14 1.13 -0.73
N TYR A 424 6.95 2.42 -0.99
CA TYR A 424 6.57 3.44 -0.01
C TYR A 424 5.16 3.98 -0.30
N TYR A 425 4.30 3.95 0.73
CA TYR A 425 2.97 4.58 0.70
C TYR A 425 2.95 5.71 1.74
N PRO A 426 2.76 6.98 1.34
CA PRO A 426 2.57 8.07 2.28
C PRO A 426 1.30 7.87 3.12
N HIS A 427 1.39 8.11 4.43
CA HIS A 427 0.18 8.29 5.24
C HIS A 427 -0.46 9.62 4.91
N ILE A 428 -1.79 9.66 4.86
CA ILE A 428 -2.56 10.88 4.63
C ILE A 428 -3.76 10.84 5.56
N TYR A 429 -4.05 11.93 6.25
CA TYR A 429 -5.33 12.07 6.95
C TYR A 429 -5.73 13.53 7.10
N VAL A 430 -7.03 13.73 7.20
CA VAL A 430 -7.66 15.04 7.33
C VAL A 430 -7.48 15.57 8.76
N LYS A 431 -6.73 16.66 8.91
CA LYS A 431 -6.37 17.28 10.21
C LYS A 431 -7.28 18.42 10.65
N ASP A 432 -8.22 18.85 9.80
CA ASP A 432 -9.06 20.04 10.02
C ASP A 432 -8.27 21.37 10.01
N GLU A 433 -7.12 21.40 9.34
CA GLU A 433 -6.21 22.55 9.31
C GLU A 433 -6.48 23.47 8.11
N SER A 434 -6.82 22.90 6.96
CA SER A 434 -7.10 23.65 5.73
C SER A 434 -8.60 23.84 5.46
N GLU A 435 -8.95 24.84 4.65
CA GLU A 435 -10.35 25.07 4.26
C GLU A 435 -10.94 23.91 3.43
N ARG A 436 -10.11 23.21 2.63
CA ARG A 436 -10.56 22.01 1.88
C ARG A 436 -10.90 20.85 2.83
N GLU A 437 -10.08 20.64 3.86
CA GLU A 437 -10.31 19.64 4.89
C GLU A 437 -11.59 19.92 5.69
N LYS A 438 -11.76 21.17 6.17
CA LYS A 438 -12.99 21.62 6.85
C LYS A 438 -14.22 21.41 5.97
N HIS A 439 -14.11 21.73 4.68
CA HIS A 439 -15.18 21.55 3.73
C HIS A 439 -15.55 20.07 3.57
N LEU A 440 -14.57 19.17 3.46
CA LEU A 440 -14.79 17.73 3.42
C LEU A 440 -15.46 17.21 4.70
N LEU A 441 -14.96 17.58 5.88
CA LEU A 441 -15.57 17.17 7.16
C LEU A 441 -17.00 17.69 7.31
N GLY A 442 -17.25 18.93 6.89
CA GLY A 442 -18.59 19.53 6.87
C GLY A 442 -19.54 18.78 5.92
N ALA A 443 -19.08 18.47 4.71
CA ALA A 443 -19.83 17.70 3.72
C ALA A 443 -20.19 16.30 4.23
N LEU A 444 -19.23 15.59 4.85
CA LEU A 444 -19.47 14.27 5.45
C LEU A 444 -20.49 14.34 6.58
N LYS A 445 -20.39 15.32 7.47
CA LYS A 445 -21.36 15.51 8.56
C LYS A 445 -22.77 15.76 8.03
N ASN A 446 -22.90 16.58 6.99
CA ASN A 446 -24.19 16.83 6.33
C ASN A 446 -24.72 15.58 5.64
N ALA A 447 -23.87 14.85 4.90
CA ALA A 447 -24.22 13.61 4.21
C ALA A 447 -24.68 12.51 5.19
N LEU A 448 -24.01 12.37 6.33
CA LEU A 448 -24.42 11.47 7.41
C LEU A 448 -25.77 11.89 8.01
N GLY A 449 -25.97 13.17 8.30
CA GLY A 449 -27.24 13.69 8.82
C GLY A 449 -28.42 13.52 7.85
N ALA A 450 -28.14 13.52 6.54
CA ALA A 450 -29.14 13.34 5.48
C ALA A 450 -29.42 11.86 5.14
N THR A 451 -28.55 10.94 5.54
CA THR A 451 -28.66 9.52 5.16
C THR A 451 -29.25 8.70 6.30
N GLN A 452 -30.50 8.27 6.14
CA GLN A 452 -31.09 7.31 7.08
C GLN A 452 -30.41 5.95 6.95
N SER A 453 -29.93 5.43 8.08
CA SER A 453 -29.27 4.13 8.17
C SER A 453 -29.72 3.42 9.45
N LYS A 454 -29.88 2.09 9.37
CA LYS A 454 -30.06 1.23 10.55
C LYS A 454 -28.72 0.87 11.20
N TYR A 455 -27.62 1.14 10.52
CA TYR A 455 -26.26 0.84 10.96
C TYR A 455 -25.65 2.02 11.72
N ASP A 456 -24.83 1.70 12.71
CA ASP A 456 -23.94 2.69 13.33
C ASP A 456 -22.82 3.03 12.34
N VAL A 457 -22.68 4.30 11.98
CA VAL A 457 -21.68 4.78 11.02
C VAL A 457 -20.74 5.73 11.74
N ALA A 458 -19.47 5.36 11.83
CA ALA A 458 -18.45 6.12 12.52
C ALA A 458 -17.38 6.63 11.54
N ILE A 459 -16.93 7.87 11.75
CA ILE A 459 -15.77 8.41 11.04
C ILE A 459 -14.50 8.06 11.81
N LYS A 460 -13.50 7.54 11.09
CA LYS A 460 -12.14 7.26 11.57
C LYS A 460 -11.12 8.02 10.72
N LYS A 461 -9.94 8.26 11.27
CA LYS A 461 -8.87 9.01 10.60
C LYS A 461 -8.14 8.15 9.57
N PHE A 462 -7.86 6.90 9.90
CA PHE A 462 -6.99 6.06 9.08
C PHE A 462 -7.71 4.83 8.59
N TYR A 463 -7.82 4.71 7.28
CA TYR A 463 -8.08 3.43 6.63
C TYR A 463 -6.93 2.47 6.97
N PRO A 464 -7.22 1.30 7.58
CA PRO A 464 -6.18 0.45 8.16
C PRO A 464 -5.46 -0.44 7.14
N TYR A 465 -5.88 -0.42 5.88
CA TYR A 465 -5.30 -1.18 4.79
C TYR A 465 -4.55 -0.24 3.84
N ILE A 466 -3.66 -0.81 3.02
CA ILE A 466 -2.97 -0.06 1.98
C ILE A 466 -4.01 0.39 0.95
N SER A 467 -3.86 1.61 0.44
CA SER A 467 -4.80 2.19 -0.52
C SER A 467 -4.10 3.24 -1.38
N ASP A 468 -4.54 3.32 -2.63
CA ASP A 468 -4.17 4.34 -3.60
C ASP A 468 -4.48 5.79 -3.16
N LEU A 469 -5.33 5.97 -2.14
CA LEU A 469 -5.48 7.26 -1.46
C LEU A 469 -4.14 7.86 -1.05
N SER A 470 -3.15 7.02 -0.72
CA SER A 470 -1.78 7.40 -0.32
C SER A 470 -1.06 8.25 -1.36
N TYR A 471 -1.49 8.24 -2.62
CA TYR A 471 -0.86 8.99 -3.71
C TYR A 471 -1.55 10.32 -4.04
N ALA A 472 -2.63 10.66 -3.33
CA ALA A 472 -3.32 11.96 -3.46
C ALA A 472 -2.53 13.15 -2.87
N ALA A 473 -1.55 12.86 -2.01
CA ALA A 473 -0.64 13.82 -1.42
C ALA A 473 0.72 13.17 -1.15
N ALA A 474 1.73 13.99 -0.86
CA ALA A 474 3.05 13.53 -0.42
C ALA A 474 3.52 14.38 0.76
N PRO A 475 4.45 13.87 1.59
CA PRO A 475 5.05 14.64 2.67
C PRO A 475 5.62 15.98 2.17
N ARG A 476 5.47 17.03 2.97
CA ARG A 476 5.93 18.40 2.65
C ARG A 476 6.93 18.92 3.66
N GLU A 477 7.16 18.19 4.74
CA GLU A 477 8.20 18.48 5.71
C GLU A 477 9.57 18.48 5.03
N ALA A 478 10.43 19.42 5.42
CA ALA A 478 11.82 19.40 5.01
C ALA A 478 12.46 18.06 5.41
N ASN A 479 13.39 17.57 4.60
CA ASN A 479 14.14 16.31 4.79
C ASN A 479 13.33 15.00 4.73
N ALA A 480 12.00 14.99 4.88
CA ALA A 480 11.23 13.74 4.83
C ALA A 480 11.41 12.99 3.50
N ILE A 481 11.37 13.73 2.38
CA ILE A 481 11.62 13.18 1.04
C ILE A 481 13.09 12.84 0.83
N GLU A 482 14.01 13.69 1.28
CA GLU A 482 15.45 13.45 1.10
C GLU A 482 15.91 12.22 1.87
N SER A 483 15.48 12.06 3.12
CA SER A 483 15.76 10.87 3.94
C SER A 483 15.26 9.59 3.27
N LEU A 484 14.05 9.62 2.69
CA LEU A 484 13.51 8.49 1.93
C LEU A 484 14.40 8.17 0.74
N LYS A 485 14.70 9.17 -0.11
CA LYS A 485 15.51 9.00 -1.33
C LYS A 485 16.91 8.51 -1.03
N ASN A 486 17.57 9.14 -0.06
CA ASN A 486 18.96 8.84 0.30
C ASN A 486 19.11 7.49 0.99
N ASN A 487 18.05 6.95 1.60
CA ASN A 487 18.07 5.64 2.24
C ASN A 487 17.30 4.56 1.49
N MET A 488 16.83 4.80 0.27
CA MET A 488 16.17 3.80 -0.59
C MET A 488 17.02 3.52 -1.83
N PRO A 489 17.94 2.54 -1.78
CA PRO A 489 18.77 2.18 -2.91
C PRO A 489 17.90 1.79 -4.12
N GLY A 490 18.10 2.48 -5.25
CA GLY A 490 17.31 2.29 -6.47
C GLY A 490 16.14 3.26 -6.64
N PHE A 491 15.92 4.20 -5.72
CA PHE A 491 14.95 5.29 -5.90
C PHE A 491 15.33 6.16 -7.12
N GLY A 492 14.36 6.45 -7.97
CA GLY A 492 14.54 7.20 -9.23
C GLY A 492 15.15 6.38 -10.36
N VAL A 493 15.38 5.07 -10.16
CA VAL A 493 15.96 4.15 -11.17
C VAL A 493 15.09 2.91 -11.33
N LYS A 494 15.03 2.05 -10.31
CA LYS A 494 14.23 0.81 -10.32
C LYS A 494 12.83 1.03 -9.75
N TYR A 495 12.71 1.95 -8.79
CA TYR A 495 11.45 2.37 -8.19
C TYR A 495 11.39 3.90 -8.19
N ASP A 496 10.26 4.47 -8.56
CA ASP A 496 10.09 5.92 -8.62
C ASP A 496 8.67 6.32 -8.21
N LEU A 497 8.55 7.53 -7.65
CA LEU A 497 7.27 8.12 -7.29
C LEU A 497 7.20 9.53 -7.87
N PRO A 498 6.05 9.97 -8.42
CA PRO A 498 5.85 11.31 -8.96
C PRO A 498 5.66 12.33 -7.81
N LEU A 499 6.63 12.40 -6.89
CA LEU A 499 6.53 13.14 -5.63
C LEU A 499 6.19 14.61 -5.84
N GLU A 500 6.76 15.27 -6.85
CA GLU A 500 6.45 16.67 -7.15
C GLU A 500 4.97 16.85 -7.53
N ASN A 501 4.42 15.94 -8.32
CA ASN A 501 3.02 16.00 -8.74
C ASN A 501 2.08 15.63 -7.59
N MET A 502 2.43 14.64 -6.76
CA MET A 502 1.72 14.33 -5.52
C MET A 502 1.69 15.52 -4.55
N GLN A 503 2.81 16.23 -4.39
CA GLN A 503 2.89 17.46 -3.58
C GLN A 503 2.06 18.62 -4.16
N LYS A 504 1.96 18.74 -5.48
CA LYS A 504 1.10 19.72 -6.14
C LYS A 504 -0.39 19.42 -5.94
N LEU A 505 -0.78 18.14 -5.98
CA LEU A 505 -2.17 17.72 -5.72
C LEU A 505 -2.58 18.08 -4.29
N ASN A 506 -1.89 17.52 -3.29
CA ASN A 506 -2.10 17.76 -1.86
C ASN A 506 -3.59 17.84 -1.48
N LEU A 507 -4.33 16.77 -1.78
CA LEU A 507 -5.77 16.71 -1.61
C LEU A 507 -6.17 15.99 -0.31
N PRO A 508 -7.19 16.47 0.40
CA PRO A 508 -7.81 15.67 1.45
C PRO A 508 -8.52 14.47 0.83
N VAL A 509 -8.54 13.36 1.56
CA VAL A 509 -9.07 12.09 1.09
C VAL A 509 -10.19 11.58 1.98
N VAL A 510 -11.10 10.81 1.39
CA VAL A 510 -12.08 10.03 2.12
C VAL A 510 -12.32 8.69 1.45
N ASN A 511 -12.40 7.61 2.23
CA ASN A 511 -12.91 6.32 1.80
C ASN A 511 -14.33 6.10 2.35
N ILE A 512 -15.31 5.86 1.46
CA ILE A 512 -16.70 5.54 1.80
C ILE A 512 -17.08 4.23 1.10
N GLY A 513 -16.65 3.13 1.72
CA GLY A 513 -16.72 1.79 1.15
C GLY A 513 -18.02 1.02 1.31
N PRO A 514 -18.17 -0.10 0.57
CA PRO A 514 -19.06 -1.19 0.95
C PRO A 514 -18.63 -1.85 2.27
N PHE A 515 -19.46 -2.76 2.79
CA PHE A 515 -19.15 -3.53 4.00
C PHE A 515 -19.19 -5.03 3.75
N GLY A 516 -18.30 -5.76 4.42
CA GLY A 516 -18.08 -7.17 4.15
C GLY A 516 -17.02 -7.77 5.07
N LYS A 517 -16.62 -9.00 4.77
CA LYS A 517 -15.69 -9.79 5.58
C LYS A 517 -14.79 -10.63 4.67
N GLY A 518 -13.61 -10.97 5.18
CA GLY A 518 -12.72 -11.94 4.52
C GLY A 518 -12.06 -11.44 3.24
N ALA A 519 -11.79 -10.13 3.11
CA ALA A 519 -10.96 -9.60 2.02
C ALA A 519 -9.68 -10.44 1.84
N HIS A 520 -9.31 -10.70 0.59
CA HIS A 520 -8.17 -11.54 0.17
C HIS A 520 -8.22 -13.01 0.59
N LYS A 521 -9.35 -13.50 1.11
CA LYS A 521 -9.55 -14.92 1.47
C LYS A 521 -10.57 -15.58 0.56
N TYR A 522 -10.58 -16.92 0.54
CA TYR A 522 -11.59 -17.70 -0.19
C TYR A 522 -13.02 -17.52 0.36
N THR A 523 -13.15 -16.91 1.54
CA THR A 523 -14.41 -16.55 2.21
C THR A 523 -14.76 -15.07 2.05
N GLU A 524 -14.12 -14.35 1.11
CA GLU A 524 -14.45 -12.97 0.77
C GLU A 524 -15.93 -12.83 0.44
N ARG A 525 -16.59 -11.88 1.12
CA ARG A 525 -18.02 -11.65 0.98
C ARG A 525 -18.44 -10.22 1.29
N LEU A 526 -19.44 -9.77 0.55
CA LEU A 526 -20.05 -8.44 0.58
C LEU A 526 -21.44 -8.50 1.22
N GLU A 527 -21.71 -7.65 2.21
CA GLU A 527 -23.05 -7.47 2.80
C GLU A 527 -23.91 -6.59 1.90
N LYS A 528 -25.07 -7.08 1.48
CA LYS A 528 -25.87 -6.48 0.40
C LYS A 528 -26.53 -5.15 0.79
N ASP A 529 -27.17 -5.06 1.95
CA ASP A 529 -28.02 -3.92 2.30
C ASP A 529 -27.20 -2.65 2.51
N TYR A 530 -26.14 -2.68 3.33
CA TYR A 530 -25.31 -1.49 3.50
C TYR A 530 -24.65 -1.09 2.17
N SER A 531 -24.09 -2.06 1.45
CA SER A 531 -23.28 -1.81 0.27
C SER A 531 -24.08 -1.29 -0.93
N PHE A 532 -25.34 -1.71 -1.11
CA PHE A 532 -26.18 -1.24 -2.22
C PHE A 532 -27.16 -0.13 -1.84
N ASN A 533 -27.59 -0.04 -0.57
CA ASN A 533 -28.64 0.89 -0.16
C ASN A 533 -28.17 2.06 0.71
N VAL A 534 -27.05 1.94 1.43
CA VAL A 534 -26.59 2.97 2.39
C VAL A 534 -25.32 3.66 1.91
N ALA A 535 -24.23 2.91 1.67
CA ALA A 535 -22.95 3.47 1.22
C ALA A 535 -23.08 4.32 -0.06
N PRO A 536 -23.82 3.92 -1.10
CA PRO A 536 -23.98 4.74 -2.31
C PRO A 536 -24.69 6.06 -2.06
N LYS A 537 -25.60 6.13 -1.07
CA LYS A 537 -26.25 7.38 -0.66
C LYS A 537 -25.27 8.30 0.05
N LEU A 538 -24.42 7.74 0.92
CA LEU A 538 -23.36 8.51 1.60
C LEU A 538 -22.37 9.10 0.59
N VAL A 539 -21.92 8.30 -0.38
CA VAL A 539 -21.03 8.76 -1.47
C VAL A 539 -21.72 9.87 -2.28
N TYR A 540 -22.94 9.62 -2.77
CA TYR A 540 -23.70 10.60 -3.56
C TYR A 540 -23.92 11.91 -2.79
N ASN A 541 -24.38 11.83 -1.55
CA ASN A 541 -24.64 13.02 -0.74
C ASN A 541 -23.33 13.77 -0.45
N THR A 542 -22.23 13.08 -0.16
CA THR A 542 -20.91 13.71 0.05
C THR A 542 -20.45 14.46 -1.19
N ILE A 543 -20.56 13.84 -2.38
CA ILE A 543 -20.28 14.49 -3.67
C ILE A 543 -21.12 15.77 -3.83
N MET A 544 -22.43 15.66 -3.62
CA MET A 544 -23.34 16.78 -3.80
C MET A 544 -23.13 17.89 -2.78
N GLU A 545 -22.73 17.59 -1.53
CA GLU A 545 -22.40 18.60 -0.52
C GLU A 545 -21.08 19.31 -0.83
N LEU A 546 -20.05 18.58 -1.29
CA LEU A 546 -18.74 19.14 -1.65
C LEU A 546 -18.80 20.09 -2.86
N LEU A 547 -19.72 19.83 -3.80
CA LEU A 547 -19.87 20.65 -5.01
C LEU A 547 -20.73 21.91 -4.81
N LYS A 548 -21.35 22.09 -3.63
CA LYS A 548 -22.20 23.26 -3.33
C LYS A 548 -21.46 24.59 -3.27
#